data_AF-A0A1C5DGL9-F1
#
_entry.id   AF-A0A1C5DGL9-F1
#
_cell.length_a   1.000
_cell.length_b   1.000
_cell.length_c   1.000
_cell.angle_alpha   90.00
_cell.angle_beta   90.00
_cell.angle_gamma   90.00
#
_symmetry.space_group_name_H-M   'P 1'
#
loop_
_entity.id
_entity.type
_entity.pdbx_description
1 polymer ?
#
loop_
_entity_poly.entity_id
_entity_poly.type
_entity_poly.pdbx_seq_one_letter_code
_entity_poly.pdbx_strand_id
1 'polypeptide(L)'
;MRTNWKFAVTVAATALTGAVGAGVAQASPVTAGGLAPSACRPANHTAKITDAPASAGHRHYRVTLTAPRGYEPCKLAGSPTNVSFSDRGSDIGVTAGHYGNQATVVTFGPGHPVHFDIQVPSSGRSTAAGEASFTLQAPDGEIPGTSVAQGKLEVATGTLIGPVQRGA
;
A
#
# COMPACT_ATOMS: atom_id res chain seq x y z
N MET A 1 -18.36 32.45 -19.16
CA MET A 1 -17.57 33.70 -19.20
C MET A 1 -16.13 33.32 -19.55
N ARG A 2 -15.63 33.80 -20.70
CA ARG A 2 -14.26 33.56 -21.18
C ARG A 2 -13.38 34.72 -20.68
N THR A 3 -12.34 34.41 -19.94
CA THR A 3 -11.39 35.44 -19.48
C THR A 3 -10.06 35.21 -20.17
N ASN A 4 -9.80 36.06 -21.17
CA ASN A 4 -8.54 36.13 -21.90
C ASN A 4 -7.50 36.77 -20.99
N TRP A 5 -6.36 36.10 -20.75
CA TRP A 5 -5.22 36.77 -20.16
C TRP A 5 -4.02 36.77 -21.10
N LYS A 6 -3.47 37.97 -21.27
CA LYS A 6 -2.41 38.34 -22.20
C LYS A 6 -1.05 38.11 -21.53
N PHE A 7 -0.15 37.45 -22.25
CA PHE A 7 1.26 37.33 -21.90
C PHE A 7 1.99 38.64 -22.17
N ALA A 8 2.89 39.07 -21.27
CA ALA A 8 4.03 39.90 -21.63
C ALA A 8 5.13 39.92 -20.52
N VAL A 9 6.33 39.47 -20.93
CA VAL A 9 7.66 40.13 -20.78
C VAL A 9 8.23 40.23 -19.34
N THR A 10 9.46 39.81 -19.02
CA THR A 10 10.74 40.43 -19.44
C THR A 10 11.93 39.50 -19.14
N VAL A 11 12.86 39.35 -20.07
CA VAL A 11 14.17 38.72 -19.86
C VAL A 11 15.14 39.79 -19.34
N ALA A 12 15.70 39.57 -18.15
CA ALA A 12 16.82 40.36 -17.65
C ALA A 12 18.04 39.44 -17.52
N ALA A 13 19.02 39.64 -18.41
CA ALA A 13 20.34 39.05 -18.30
C ALA A 13 21.23 39.98 -17.48
N THR A 14 21.74 39.51 -16.35
CA THR A 14 22.81 40.16 -15.60
C THR A 14 24.00 39.23 -15.52
N ALA A 15 25.06 39.59 -16.26
CA ALA A 15 26.38 39.03 -16.13
C ALA A 15 27.09 39.72 -14.96
N LEU A 16 27.67 38.94 -14.04
CA LEU A 16 28.66 39.41 -13.07
C LEU A 16 29.81 38.39 -13.02
N THR A 17 30.97 38.87 -13.44
CA THR A 17 32.27 38.21 -13.39
C THR A 17 32.91 38.36 -12.01
N GLY A 18 33.43 37.24 -11.48
CA GLY A 18 34.69 37.20 -10.73
C GLY A 18 34.63 37.27 -9.20
N ALA A 19 35.05 36.18 -8.53
CA ALA A 19 36.10 36.19 -7.49
C ALA A 19 36.37 34.74 -7.03
N VAL A 20 37.64 34.34 -7.17
CA VAL A 20 38.22 33.10 -6.65
C VAL A 20 38.25 33.15 -5.13
N GLY A 21 37.63 32.17 -4.49
CA GLY A 21 37.69 31.93 -3.05
C GLY A 21 37.36 30.46 -2.81
N ALA A 22 38.38 29.61 -2.90
CA ALA A 22 38.27 28.18 -2.62
C ALA A 22 38.06 27.96 -1.11
N GLY A 23 36.83 28.12 -0.66
CA GLY A 23 36.35 27.57 0.60
C GLY A 23 35.76 26.20 0.33
N VAL A 24 36.57 25.14 0.47
CA VAL A 24 36.02 23.79 0.56
C VAL A 24 35.28 23.66 1.89
N ALA A 25 33.98 23.96 1.87
CA ALA A 25 33.09 23.55 2.94
C ALA A 25 33.12 22.02 2.99
N GLN A 26 33.91 21.47 3.91
CA GLN A 26 33.87 20.05 4.22
C GLN A 26 32.53 19.79 4.90
N ALA A 27 31.52 19.44 4.10
CA ALA A 27 30.34 18.79 4.62
C ALA A 27 30.82 17.46 5.22
N SER A 28 30.71 17.32 6.54
CA SER A 28 30.91 16.05 7.22
C SER A 28 30.12 14.99 6.45
N PRO A 29 30.73 13.84 6.09
CA PRO A 29 29.96 12.77 5.51
C PRO A 29 28.91 12.38 6.54
N VAL A 30 27.65 12.65 6.22
CA VAL A 30 26.55 11.99 6.91
C VAL A 30 26.77 10.51 6.62
N THR A 31 27.25 9.79 7.62
CA THR A 31 27.30 8.34 7.62
C THR A 31 25.93 7.87 7.15
N ALA A 32 25.85 7.31 5.94
CA ALA A 32 24.63 6.82 5.33
C ALA A 32 24.14 5.59 6.10
N GLY A 33 23.55 5.83 7.27
CA GLY A 33 22.73 4.85 7.97
C GLY A 33 21.36 4.80 7.29
N GLY A 34 21.22 3.90 6.30
CA GLY A 34 19.94 3.42 5.76
C GLY A 34 18.98 4.50 5.23
N LEU A 35 19.24 5.03 4.03
CA LEU A 35 18.52 6.16 3.42
C LEU A 35 17.21 5.81 2.68
N ALA A 36 16.84 4.53 2.56
CA ALA A 36 15.70 4.13 1.74
C ALA A 36 14.35 4.23 2.51
N PRO A 37 13.26 4.67 1.87
CA PRO A 37 11.97 4.77 2.53
C PRO A 37 11.38 3.37 2.79
N SER A 38 10.56 3.26 3.83
CA SER A 38 9.94 1.98 4.23
C SER A 38 9.00 1.42 3.17
N ALA A 39 9.11 0.12 2.90
CA ALA A 39 8.22 -0.64 2.02
C ALA A 39 6.74 -0.62 2.48
N CYS A 40 6.50 -0.46 3.78
CA CYS A 40 5.16 -0.47 4.37
C CYS A 40 4.32 0.76 4.01
N ARG A 41 4.91 1.83 3.47
CA ARG A 41 4.15 2.99 3.01
C ARG A 41 3.35 2.61 1.77
N PRO A 42 2.07 3.00 1.65
CA PRO A 42 1.22 2.60 0.52
C PRO A 42 1.82 2.87 -0.87
N ALA A 43 2.55 3.99 -1.04
CA ALA A 43 3.18 4.35 -2.31
C ALA A 43 4.42 3.49 -2.67
N ASN A 44 4.90 2.66 -1.74
CA ASN A 44 6.17 1.93 -1.87
C ASN A 44 5.96 0.42 -2.09
N HIS A 45 4.72 -0.01 -2.30
CA HIS A 45 4.40 -1.38 -2.67
C HIS A 45 3.19 -1.44 -3.60
N THR A 46 3.01 -2.59 -4.23
CA THR A 46 1.80 -2.94 -4.97
C THR A 46 1.05 -4.04 -4.24
N ALA A 47 -0.27 -4.03 -4.30
CA ALA A 47 -1.12 -5.12 -3.83
C ALA A 47 -2.01 -5.63 -4.96
N LYS A 48 -2.10 -6.95 -5.11
CA LYS A 48 -2.92 -7.60 -6.15
C LYS A 48 -3.83 -8.65 -5.56
N ILE A 49 -5.07 -8.69 -6.04
CA ILE A 49 -6.07 -9.67 -5.66
C ILE A 49 -6.10 -10.78 -6.70
N THR A 50 -6.05 -12.03 -6.24
CA THR A 50 -6.14 -13.23 -7.08
C THR A 50 -7.06 -14.25 -6.42
N ASP A 51 -7.64 -15.16 -7.20
CA ASP A 51 -8.37 -16.30 -6.66
C ASP A 51 -7.42 -17.22 -5.87
N ALA A 52 -7.90 -17.71 -4.74
CA ALA A 52 -7.20 -18.71 -3.93
C ALA A 52 -8.05 -19.99 -3.81
N PRO A 53 -7.45 -21.15 -3.48
CA PRO A 53 -8.19 -22.40 -3.33
C PRO A 53 -9.37 -22.25 -2.36
N ALA A 54 -10.56 -22.59 -2.82
CA ALA A 54 -11.77 -22.52 -2.01
C ALA A 54 -11.75 -23.57 -0.88
N SER A 55 -12.48 -23.30 0.20
CA SER A 55 -12.76 -24.27 1.26
C SER A 55 -14.25 -24.54 1.38
N ALA A 56 -14.63 -25.57 2.13
CA ALA A 56 -16.04 -25.83 2.39
C ALA A 56 -16.70 -24.60 3.03
N GLY A 57 -17.71 -24.05 2.35
CA GLY A 57 -18.47 -22.88 2.82
C GLY A 57 -17.86 -21.52 2.48
N HIS A 58 -16.65 -21.44 1.90
CA HIS A 58 -16.02 -20.16 1.57
C HIS A 58 -15.30 -20.16 0.22
N ARG A 59 -15.45 -19.05 -0.50
CA ARG A 59 -14.54 -18.65 -1.57
C ARG A 59 -13.38 -17.88 -0.94
N HIS A 60 -12.20 -18.03 -1.51
CA HIS A 60 -10.99 -17.41 -1.00
C HIS A 60 -10.38 -16.55 -2.09
N TYR A 61 -9.92 -15.37 -1.69
CA TYR A 61 -9.08 -14.52 -2.51
C TYR A 61 -7.79 -14.26 -1.75
N ARG A 62 -6.69 -14.11 -2.47
CA ARG A 62 -5.40 -13.73 -1.91
C ARG A 62 -5.04 -12.33 -2.34
N VAL A 63 -4.69 -11.50 -1.35
CA VAL A 63 -4.08 -10.20 -1.58
C VAL A 63 -2.59 -10.31 -1.37
N THR A 64 -1.81 -10.25 -2.44
CA THR A 64 -0.34 -10.33 -2.40
C THR A 64 0.26 -8.93 -2.47
N LEU A 65 1.09 -8.59 -1.48
CA LEU A 65 1.85 -7.35 -1.41
C LEU A 65 3.29 -7.60 -1.87
N THR A 66 3.79 -6.71 -2.72
CA THR A 66 5.17 -6.76 -3.23
C THR A 66 5.78 -5.38 -3.22
N ALA A 67 6.97 -5.26 -2.64
CA ALA A 67 7.78 -4.05 -2.69
C ALA A 67 8.92 -4.23 -3.72
N PRO A 68 9.16 -3.25 -4.61
CA PRO A 68 10.31 -3.29 -5.50
C PRO A 68 11.60 -3.00 -4.72
N ARG A 69 12.75 -3.22 -5.37
CA ARG A 69 14.07 -2.88 -4.79
C ARG A 69 14.18 -1.37 -4.50
N GLY A 70 15.05 -1.01 -3.55
CA GLY A 70 15.28 0.39 -3.18
C GLY A 70 14.42 0.89 -2.01
N TYR A 71 13.64 0.01 -1.39
CA TYR A 71 12.90 0.28 -0.17
C TYR A 71 13.44 -0.53 1.01
N GLU A 72 13.38 0.03 2.21
CA GLU A 72 13.75 -0.69 3.43
C GLU A 72 12.65 -1.67 3.84
N PRO A 73 12.99 -2.91 4.23
CA PRO A 73 12.05 -3.84 4.83
C PRO A 73 11.41 -3.27 6.11
N CYS A 74 10.21 -3.75 6.42
CA CYS A 74 9.45 -3.39 7.60
C CYS A 74 8.76 -4.61 8.19
N LYS A 75 8.22 -4.46 9.41
CA LYS A 75 7.45 -5.52 10.06
C LYS A 75 5.96 -5.23 9.93
N LEU A 76 5.21 -6.27 9.59
CA LEU A 76 3.75 -6.28 9.59
C LEU A 76 3.24 -7.26 10.64
N ALA A 77 2.07 -6.96 11.21
CA ALA A 77 1.43 -7.78 12.23
C ALA A 77 -0.08 -7.90 11.96
N GLY A 78 -0.67 -9.05 12.33
CA GLY A 78 -2.12 -9.24 12.29
C GLY A 78 -2.75 -9.06 10.91
N SER A 79 -4.07 -8.87 10.88
CA SER A 79 -4.86 -8.60 9.67
C SER A 79 -4.87 -7.11 9.35
N PRO A 80 -4.95 -6.70 8.07
CA PRO A 80 -5.23 -5.30 7.75
C PRO A 80 -6.53 -4.79 8.39
N THR A 81 -6.57 -3.51 8.75
CA THR A 81 -7.74 -2.82 9.31
C THR A 81 -8.38 -1.88 8.30
N ASN A 82 -9.50 -1.26 8.66
CA ASN A 82 -10.23 -0.29 7.84
C ASN A 82 -10.49 -0.81 6.42
N VAL A 83 -10.82 -2.09 6.31
CA VAL A 83 -10.99 -2.75 5.01
C VAL A 83 -12.32 -2.33 4.40
N SER A 84 -12.28 -1.78 3.20
CA SER A 84 -13.46 -1.47 2.38
C SER A 84 -13.29 -2.01 0.97
N PHE A 85 -14.42 -2.22 0.28
CA PHE A 85 -14.45 -2.80 -1.05
C PHE A 85 -15.17 -1.88 -2.02
N SER A 86 -14.61 -1.73 -3.21
CA SER A 86 -15.20 -0.91 -4.27
C SER A 86 -15.23 -1.62 -5.62
N ASP A 87 -16.18 -1.22 -6.46
CA ASP A 87 -16.14 -1.44 -7.91
C ASP A 87 -16.03 -0.10 -8.61
N ARG A 88 -14.93 0.12 -9.35
CA ARG A 88 -14.70 1.36 -10.13
C ARG A 88 -14.93 2.63 -9.30
N GLY A 89 -14.41 2.65 -8.07
CA GLY A 89 -14.53 3.77 -7.12
C GLY A 89 -15.85 3.89 -6.37
N SER A 90 -16.82 2.98 -6.60
CA SER A 90 -18.07 2.95 -5.83
C SER A 90 -17.97 1.95 -4.68
N ASP A 91 -18.16 2.42 -3.44
CA ASP A 91 -18.14 1.57 -2.25
C ASP A 91 -19.31 0.58 -2.23
N ILE A 92 -19.03 -0.65 -1.77
CA ILE A 92 -19.99 -1.77 -1.75
C ILE A 92 -20.72 -1.89 -0.40
N GLY A 93 -20.24 -1.22 0.65
CA GLY A 93 -20.88 -1.19 1.97
C GLY A 93 -20.80 -2.50 2.76
N VAL A 94 -19.89 -3.41 2.39
CA VAL A 94 -19.66 -4.66 3.13
C VAL A 94 -18.59 -4.43 4.20
N THR A 95 -18.98 -4.60 5.46
CA THR A 95 -18.03 -4.65 6.58
C THR A 95 -17.41 -6.03 6.69
N ALA A 96 -16.07 -6.09 6.71
CA ALA A 96 -15.34 -7.33 6.94
C ALA A 96 -14.99 -7.53 8.42
N GLY A 97 -15.04 -8.79 8.87
CA GLY A 97 -14.46 -9.19 10.15
C GLY A 97 -13.00 -9.66 9.99
N HIS A 98 -12.40 -10.12 11.09
CA HIS A 98 -11.08 -10.75 11.07
C HIS A 98 -11.17 -12.23 11.48
N TYR A 99 -10.25 -13.03 10.99
CA TYR A 99 -10.08 -14.42 11.43
C TYR A 99 -8.61 -14.77 11.64
N GLY A 100 -8.35 -15.90 12.27
CA GLY A 100 -6.99 -16.40 12.47
C GLY A 100 -6.20 -15.65 13.54
N ASN A 101 -4.95 -16.05 13.73
CA ASN A 101 -4.10 -15.52 14.79
C ASN A 101 -3.52 -14.14 14.44
N GLN A 102 -3.90 -13.13 15.20
CA GLN A 102 -3.50 -11.73 15.00
C GLN A 102 -2.10 -11.39 15.57
N ALA A 103 -1.47 -12.31 16.31
CA ALA A 103 -0.17 -12.06 16.94
C ALA A 103 1.05 -12.32 16.02
N THR A 104 0.82 -12.82 14.80
CA THR A 104 1.89 -13.17 13.88
C THR A 104 2.58 -11.92 13.36
N VAL A 105 3.92 -11.88 13.43
CA VAL A 105 4.75 -10.81 12.87
C VAL A 105 5.58 -11.33 11.70
N VAL A 106 5.53 -10.62 10.57
CA VAL A 106 6.28 -10.96 9.36
C VAL A 106 7.10 -9.79 8.87
N THR A 107 8.21 -10.10 8.18
CA THR A 107 9.01 -9.09 7.47
C THR A 107 8.47 -8.96 6.05
N PHE A 108 8.17 -7.72 5.66
CA PHE A 108 7.77 -7.35 4.32
C PHE A 108 8.83 -6.42 3.72
N GLY A 109 9.19 -6.63 2.45
CA GLY A 109 10.15 -5.79 1.76
C GLY A 109 10.59 -6.37 0.42
N PRO A 110 11.63 -5.78 -0.20
CA PRO A 110 12.15 -6.27 -1.46
C PRO A 110 12.57 -7.75 -1.37
N GLY A 111 12.07 -8.58 -2.27
CA GLY A 111 12.34 -10.04 -2.27
C GLY A 111 11.60 -10.84 -1.19
N HIS A 112 10.80 -10.18 -0.34
CA HIS A 112 10.01 -10.79 0.72
C HIS A 112 8.54 -10.39 0.57
N PRO A 113 7.84 -10.92 -0.45
CA PRO A 113 6.41 -10.70 -0.58
C PRO A 113 5.67 -11.30 0.62
N VAL A 114 4.53 -10.69 0.92
CA VAL A 114 3.59 -11.15 1.93
C VAL A 114 2.21 -11.18 1.33
N HIS A 115 1.30 -11.90 1.97
CA HIS A 115 -0.10 -11.91 1.56
C HIS A 115 -1.03 -11.97 2.76
N PHE A 116 -2.29 -11.62 2.54
CA PHE A 116 -3.38 -11.98 3.43
C PHE A 116 -4.53 -12.53 2.58
N ASP A 117 -5.32 -13.42 3.17
CA ASP A 117 -6.44 -14.05 2.47
C ASP A 117 -7.76 -13.41 2.91
N ILE A 118 -8.69 -13.34 1.97
CA ILE A 118 -10.06 -12.85 2.14
C ILE A 118 -10.98 -14.05 1.99
N GLN A 119 -11.73 -14.38 3.04
CA GLN A 119 -12.75 -15.43 3.02
C GLN A 119 -14.12 -14.84 2.81
N VAL A 120 -14.84 -15.35 1.82
CA VAL A 120 -16.17 -14.87 1.46
C VAL A 120 -17.11 -16.05 1.56
N PRO A 121 -18.14 -16.00 2.42
CA PRO A 121 -19.12 -17.07 2.51
C PRO A 121 -19.68 -17.43 1.14
N SER A 122 -19.75 -18.73 0.85
CA SER A 122 -20.33 -19.25 -0.39
C SER A 122 -21.86 -19.22 -0.36
N SER A 123 -22.46 -19.02 0.81
CA SER A 123 -23.90 -18.87 0.99
C SER A 123 -24.34 -17.42 0.84
N GLY A 124 -25.49 -17.22 0.21
CA GLY A 124 -26.14 -15.90 0.10
C GLY A 124 -25.76 -15.12 -1.15
N ARG A 125 -26.17 -13.86 -1.20
CA ARG A 125 -25.92 -12.96 -2.33
C ARG A 125 -24.58 -12.27 -2.16
N SER A 126 -23.68 -12.48 -3.11
CA SER A 126 -22.44 -11.72 -3.22
C SER A 126 -22.58 -10.55 -4.20
N THR A 127 -21.69 -9.58 -4.03
CA THR A 127 -21.55 -8.41 -4.89
C THR A 127 -20.14 -8.40 -5.45
N ALA A 128 -20.01 -8.16 -6.76
CA ALA A 128 -18.70 -8.04 -7.39
C ALA A 128 -17.98 -6.77 -6.93
N ALA A 129 -16.67 -6.90 -6.73
CA ALA A 129 -15.74 -5.82 -6.43
C ALA A 129 -14.52 -5.91 -7.36
N GLY A 130 -13.80 -4.81 -7.50
CA GLY A 130 -12.53 -4.74 -8.24
C GLY A 130 -11.34 -4.28 -7.39
N GLU A 131 -11.63 -3.78 -6.19
CA GLU A 131 -10.66 -3.11 -5.32
C GLU A 131 -10.94 -3.44 -3.86
N ALA A 132 -9.87 -3.55 -3.07
CA ALA A 132 -9.92 -3.58 -1.62
C ALA A 132 -8.97 -2.52 -1.07
N SER A 133 -9.50 -1.55 -0.32
CA SER A 133 -8.73 -0.54 0.40
C SER A 133 -8.51 -1.01 1.83
N PHE A 134 -7.32 -0.82 2.39
CA PHE A 134 -6.98 -1.29 3.73
C PHE A 134 -5.83 -0.52 4.37
N THR A 135 -5.75 -0.57 5.69
CA THR A 135 -4.64 -0.06 6.49
C THR A 135 -3.79 -1.23 6.99
N LEU A 136 -2.48 -1.14 6.79
CA LEU A 136 -1.55 -2.15 7.29
C LEU A 136 -1.25 -1.91 8.76
N GLN A 137 -0.97 -2.96 9.51
CA GLN A 137 -0.57 -2.88 10.91
C GLN A 137 0.89 -3.29 11.07
N ALA A 138 1.64 -2.51 11.84
CA ALA A 138 2.92 -2.86 12.42
C ALA A 138 2.70 -3.47 13.81
N PRO A 139 3.72 -4.13 14.42
CA PRO A 139 3.59 -4.69 15.76
C PRO A 139 3.22 -3.68 16.86
N ASP A 140 3.51 -2.40 16.64
CA ASP A 140 3.25 -1.27 17.54
C ASP A 140 1.98 -0.48 17.20
N GLY A 141 1.24 -0.85 16.14
CA GLY A 141 -0.04 -0.24 15.78
C GLY A 141 -0.23 -0.05 14.28
N GLU A 142 -1.26 0.70 13.90
CA GLU A 142 -1.55 0.99 12.49
C GLU A 142 -0.43 1.80 11.82
N ILE A 143 -0.09 1.41 10.60
CA ILE A 143 0.82 2.17 9.73
C ILE A 143 -0.03 3.21 9.00
N PRO A 144 0.27 4.52 9.12
CA PRO A 144 -0.53 5.55 8.49
C PRO A 144 -0.63 5.41 6.97
N GLY A 145 -1.85 5.58 6.48
CA GLY A 145 -2.17 5.57 5.05
C GLY A 145 -3.06 4.39 4.65
N THR A 146 -3.56 4.47 3.41
CA THR A 146 -4.44 3.46 2.83
C THR A 146 -3.75 2.83 1.64
N SER A 147 -3.62 1.52 1.68
CA SER A 147 -3.15 0.70 0.57
C SER A 147 -4.35 0.20 -0.23
N VAL A 148 -4.17 0.00 -1.53
CA VAL A 148 -5.24 -0.47 -2.41
C VAL A 148 -4.76 -1.70 -3.16
N ALA A 149 -5.49 -2.80 -3.00
CA ALA A 149 -5.32 -4.00 -3.82
C ALA A 149 -6.32 -3.98 -4.97
N GLN A 150 -5.85 -4.38 -6.15
CA GLN A 150 -6.67 -4.43 -7.36
C GLN A 150 -6.78 -5.87 -7.86
N GLY A 151 -7.97 -6.25 -8.30
CA GLY A 151 -8.25 -7.54 -8.92
C GLY A 151 -9.71 -7.92 -8.74
N LYS A 152 -10.16 -8.90 -9.53
CA LYS A 152 -11.55 -9.35 -9.45
C LYS A 152 -11.76 -10.09 -8.13
N LEU A 153 -12.81 -9.72 -7.41
CA LEU A 153 -13.31 -10.48 -6.28
C LEU A 153 -14.82 -10.30 -6.15
N GLU A 154 -15.40 -11.10 -5.29
CA GLU A 154 -16.76 -10.91 -4.83
C GLU A 154 -16.77 -10.82 -3.32
N VAL A 155 -17.67 -10.02 -2.76
CA VAL A 155 -17.80 -9.84 -1.31
C VAL A 155 -19.24 -10.02 -0.87
N ALA A 156 -19.43 -10.44 0.37
CA ALA A 156 -20.74 -10.67 0.97
C ALA A 156 -20.70 -10.36 2.47
N THR A 157 -21.88 -10.22 3.09
CA THR A 157 -21.99 -10.18 4.55
C THR A 157 -21.31 -11.41 5.16
N GLY A 158 -20.47 -11.19 6.17
CA GLY A 158 -19.65 -12.25 6.76
C GLY A 158 -18.31 -12.49 6.05
N THR A 159 -17.89 -11.59 5.16
CA THR A 159 -16.51 -11.58 4.63
C THR A 159 -15.51 -11.40 5.78
N LEU A 160 -14.43 -12.17 5.78
CA LEU A 160 -13.39 -12.16 6.81
C LEU A 160 -12.01 -11.94 6.21
N ILE A 161 -11.17 -11.18 6.88
CA ILE A 161 -9.78 -10.89 6.50
C ILE A 161 -8.82 -11.65 7.43
N GLY A 162 -7.86 -12.34 6.84
CA GLY A 162 -6.85 -13.11 7.55
C GLY A 162 -5.63 -12.27 7.93
N PRO A 163 -4.77 -12.78 8.82
CA PRO A 163 -3.53 -12.11 9.16
C PRO A 163 -2.55 -12.13 7.98
N VAL A 164 -1.66 -11.15 7.94
CA VAL A 164 -0.57 -11.12 6.96
C VAL A 164 0.41 -12.27 7.23
N GLN A 165 0.74 -12.99 6.17
CA GLN A 165 1.62 -14.16 6.15
C GLN A 165 2.76 -13.96 5.14
N ARG A 166 3.85 -14.72 5.33
CA ARG A 166 4.99 -14.69 4.40
C ARG A 166 4.63 -15.40 3.09
N GLY A 167 5.16 -14.91 1.98
CA GLY A 167 5.02 -15.54 0.66
C GLY A 167 4.03 -14.81 -0.24
N ALA A 168 3.98 -15.24 -1.49
CA ALA A 168 3.09 -14.71 -2.53
C ALA A 168 1.87 -15.61 -2.76
#